data_AF-A0A836C9Z7-F1
#
_entry.id   AF-A0A836C9Z7-F1
#
_cell.length_a   1.000
_cell.length_b   1.000
_cell.length_c   1.000
_cell.angle_alpha   90.00
_cell.angle_beta   90.00
_cell.angle_gamma   90.00
#
_symmetry.space_group_name_H-M   'P 1'
#
loop_
_entity.id
_entity.type
_entity.pdbx_description
1 polymer ?
#
loop_
_entity_poly.entity_id
_entity_poly.type
_entity_poly.pdbx_seq_one_letter_code
_entity_poly.pdbx_strand_id
1 'polypeptide(L)'
;MLAGLLKSDEQADAEAEGDMDKADSLGVPTLSVSYKPQKISPKFEGTVRQLLHKRIRDAYVHPQFVTDVLRPLNIEDIIDNDVQNLSGGELQRVAITLCLGKPAAIYLIDEPSAYLDSEQRIACSKLIKRFIMHAKKTAFIVEHDFIMATYLADRVVVYDGQPGIETTAHAPQSLLTGMNTFLEQLRITFRRDPTNFRPRINKPDSIKDREQKLSGNYFFMDASDD
;
A
#
# COMPACT_ATOMS: atom_id res chain seq x y z
N MET A 1 13.22 9.87 5.10
CA MET A 1 12.40 10.75 5.96
C MET A 1 12.23 12.06 5.23
N LEU A 2 11.26 12.14 4.32
CA LEU A 2 10.97 13.34 3.52
C LEU A 2 9.78 14.14 4.08
N ALA A 3 9.02 13.56 5.02
CA ALA A 3 8.00 14.27 5.76
C ALA A 3 8.66 15.37 6.61
N GLY A 4 8.47 16.63 6.21
CA GLY A 4 9.03 17.83 6.85
C GLY A 4 10.01 18.65 5.99
N LEU A 5 10.40 18.18 4.80
CA LEU A 5 11.31 18.92 3.90
C LEU A 5 10.65 19.40 2.60
N LEU A 6 9.46 18.87 2.26
CA LEU A 6 8.70 19.29 1.09
C LEU A 6 7.70 20.36 1.52
N LYS A 7 7.97 21.60 1.11
CA LYS A 7 7.02 22.71 1.19
C LYS A 7 5.97 22.52 0.10
N SER A 8 4.70 22.77 0.40
CA SER A 8 3.71 22.93 -0.67
C SER A 8 4.03 24.19 -1.47
N ASP A 9 3.61 24.26 -2.73
CA ASP A 9 3.78 25.46 -3.55
C ASP A 9 3.12 26.68 -2.87
N GLU A 10 1.95 26.47 -2.26
CA GLU A 10 1.23 27.48 -1.47
C GLU A 10 2.00 27.93 -0.21
N GLN A 11 2.72 27.01 0.45
CA GLN A 11 3.59 27.35 1.58
C GLN A 11 4.80 28.17 1.13
N ALA A 12 5.41 27.81 -0.02
CA ALA A 12 6.52 28.56 -0.57
C ALA A 12 6.10 29.98 -1.02
N ASP A 13 4.91 30.11 -1.60
CA ASP A 13 4.34 31.39 -2.00
C ASP A 13 4.01 32.27 -0.78
N ALA A 14 3.41 31.71 0.27
CA ALA A 14 3.10 32.45 1.50
C ALA A 14 4.37 32.92 2.23
N GLU A 15 5.44 32.12 2.25
CA GLU A 15 6.74 32.54 2.77
C GLU A 15 7.36 33.67 1.94
N ALA A 16 7.23 33.60 0.60
CA ALA A 16 7.72 34.66 -0.30
C ALA A 16 6.96 35.98 -0.15
N GLU A 17 5.67 35.92 0.23
CA GLU A 17 4.83 37.06 0.57
C GLU A 17 5.08 37.61 1.99
N GLY A 18 5.89 36.93 2.80
CA GLY A 18 6.20 37.32 4.17
C GLY A 18 5.09 37.02 5.19
N ASP A 19 4.07 36.25 4.80
CA ASP A 19 2.96 35.84 5.64
C ASP A 19 3.28 34.52 6.36
N MET A 20 4.06 34.64 7.44
CA MET A 20 4.57 33.50 8.22
C MET A 20 3.44 32.72 8.91
N ASP A 21 2.35 33.37 9.32
CA ASP A 21 1.20 32.71 9.96
C ASP A 21 0.45 31.81 8.96
N LYS A 22 0.28 32.30 7.72
CA LYS A 22 -0.30 31.53 6.63
C LYS A 22 0.63 30.39 6.21
N ALA A 23 1.93 30.64 6.08
CA ALA A 23 2.92 29.62 5.77
C ALA A 23 2.96 28.48 6.81
N ASP A 24 2.91 28.81 8.10
CA ASP A 24 2.87 27.82 9.18
C ASP A 24 1.55 27.03 9.19
N SER A 25 0.43 27.67 8.84
CA SER A 25 -0.86 26.99 8.70
C SER A 25 -0.94 26.06 7.48
N LEU A 26 -0.22 26.40 6.40
CA LEU A 26 -0.09 25.62 5.17
C LEU A 26 1.00 24.54 5.28
N GLY A 27 1.83 24.62 6.33
CA GLY A 27 2.90 23.69 6.59
C GLY A 27 2.39 22.26 6.82
N VAL A 28 3.04 21.29 6.17
CA VAL A 28 2.73 19.87 6.41
C VAL A 28 3.09 19.53 7.87
N PRO A 29 2.15 19.07 8.70
CA PRO A 29 2.45 18.75 10.08
C PRO A 29 3.53 17.67 10.17
N THR A 30 4.43 17.79 11.15
CA THR A 30 5.46 16.78 11.41
C THR A 30 4.82 15.50 11.91
N LEU A 31 4.52 14.58 10.99
CA LEU A 31 3.91 13.29 11.29
C LEU A 31 4.98 12.21 11.40
N SER A 32 4.82 11.31 12.37
CA SER A 32 5.67 10.13 12.47
C SER A 32 5.35 9.16 11.33
N VAL A 33 6.39 8.74 10.60
CA VAL A 33 6.27 7.86 9.44
C VAL A 33 6.92 6.50 9.70
N SER A 34 6.20 5.45 9.36
CA SER A 34 6.75 4.11 9.15
C SER A 34 6.79 3.79 7.67
N TYR A 35 7.86 3.15 7.21
CA TYR A 35 8.10 2.90 5.79
C TYR A 35 8.57 1.47 5.56
N LYS A 36 7.87 0.76 4.65
CA LYS A 36 8.30 -0.50 4.05
C LYS A 36 8.82 -0.21 2.63
N PRO A 37 10.11 -0.45 2.33
CA PRO A 37 10.66 -0.24 0.99
C PRO A 37 10.29 -1.36 0.01
N GLN A 38 10.21 -1.02 -1.28
CA GLN A 38 9.99 -1.98 -2.38
C GLN A 38 11.07 -3.09 -2.37
N LYS A 39 12.34 -2.69 -2.49
CA LYS A 39 13.49 -3.59 -2.47
C LYS A 39 13.92 -3.86 -1.03
N ILE A 40 13.80 -5.10 -0.60
CA ILE A 40 14.28 -5.56 0.70
C ILE A 40 15.56 -6.36 0.50
N SER A 41 16.58 -6.07 1.29
CA SER A 41 17.83 -6.84 1.31
C SER A 41 18.16 -7.19 2.75
N PRO A 42 18.54 -8.45 3.04
CA PRO A 42 18.85 -8.87 4.39
C PRO A 42 20.23 -8.36 4.80
N LYS A 43 20.27 -7.18 5.41
CA LYS A 43 21.51 -6.56 5.93
C LYS A 43 21.75 -6.80 7.41
N PHE A 44 20.79 -7.41 8.11
CA PHE A 44 20.89 -7.64 9.54
C PHE A 44 21.59 -8.98 9.80
N GLU A 45 22.63 -8.94 10.62
CA GLU A 45 23.33 -10.12 11.12
C GLU A 45 22.67 -10.58 12.42
N GLY A 46 22.11 -11.80 12.42
CA GLY A 46 21.39 -12.39 13.54
C GLY A 46 19.97 -12.84 13.17
N THR A 47 19.24 -13.29 14.18
CA THR A 47 17.92 -13.90 14.00
C THR A 47 16.80 -12.88 13.85
N VAL A 48 15.66 -13.31 13.29
CA VAL A 48 14.44 -12.51 13.21
C VAL A 48 14.02 -12.02 14.60
N ARG A 49 14.09 -12.88 15.61
CA ARG A 49 13.82 -12.55 17.02
C ARG A 49 14.62 -11.33 17.47
N GLN A 50 15.94 -11.35 17.23
CA GLN A 50 16.83 -10.26 17.61
C GLN A 50 16.48 -8.97 16.86
N LEU A 51 16.14 -9.07 15.57
CA LEU A 51 15.72 -7.94 14.76
C LEU A 51 14.43 -7.30 15.29
N LEU A 52 13.40 -8.10 15.59
CA LEU A 52 12.12 -7.63 16.13
C LEU A 52 12.30 -6.99 17.50
N HIS A 53 13.05 -7.62 18.41
CA HIS A 53 13.36 -7.02 19.71
C HIS A 53 14.14 -5.71 19.59
N LYS A 54 15.05 -5.58 18.62
CA LYS A 54 15.84 -4.36 18.42
C LYS A 54 15.02 -3.21 17.84
N ARG A 55 14.06 -3.49 16.95
CA ARG A 55 13.34 -2.47 16.18
C ARG A 55 11.96 -2.14 16.72
N ILE A 56 11.25 -3.12 17.25
CA ILE A 56 9.84 -3.01 17.62
C ILE A 56 9.53 -3.70 18.96
N ARG A 57 10.44 -3.57 19.95
CA ARG A 57 10.35 -4.23 21.26
C ARG A 57 8.96 -4.14 21.89
N ASP A 58 8.40 -2.94 21.96
CA ASP A 58 7.14 -2.68 22.65
C ASP A 58 5.96 -3.31 21.93
N ALA A 59 5.94 -3.23 20.60
CA ALA A 59 4.91 -3.89 19.78
C ALA A 59 5.04 -5.42 19.85
N TYR A 60 6.26 -5.95 19.77
CA TYR A 60 6.51 -7.39 19.81
C TYR A 60 6.03 -8.05 21.12
N VAL A 61 6.11 -7.35 22.25
CA VAL A 61 5.63 -7.86 23.54
C VAL A 61 4.12 -7.74 23.70
N HIS A 62 3.46 -6.89 22.90
CA HIS A 62 2.03 -6.61 23.03
C HIS A 62 1.16 -7.78 22.48
N PRO A 63 0.31 -8.44 23.30
CA PRO A 63 -0.44 -9.63 22.89
C PRO A 63 -1.34 -9.42 21.66
N GLN A 64 -1.89 -8.22 21.52
CA GLN A 64 -2.72 -7.88 20.36
C GLN A 64 -1.88 -7.81 19.08
N PHE A 65 -0.66 -7.27 19.12
CA PHE A 65 0.19 -7.21 17.93
C PHE A 65 0.66 -8.61 17.51
N VAL A 66 0.95 -9.47 18.49
CA VAL A 66 1.26 -10.88 18.21
C VAL A 66 0.10 -11.57 17.49
N THR A 67 -1.13 -11.38 17.99
CA THR A 67 -2.33 -12.01 17.42
C THR A 67 -2.73 -11.41 16.08
N ASP A 68 -2.62 -10.09 15.93
CA ASP A 68 -3.11 -9.37 14.76
C ASP A 68 -2.11 -9.33 13.62
N VAL A 69 -0.81 -9.43 13.91
CA VAL A 69 0.28 -9.27 12.94
C VAL A 69 1.22 -10.48 12.86
N LEU A 70 1.80 -10.94 13.97
CA LEU A 70 2.82 -12.02 13.90
C LEU A 70 2.24 -13.35 13.46
N ARG A 71 1.13 -13.78 14.09
CA ARG A 71 0.50 -15.08 13.78
C ARG A 71 -0.03 -15.14 12.34
N PRO A 72 -0.78 -14.15 11.82
CA PRO A 72 -1.30 -14.25 10.45
C PRO A 72 -0.21 -14.12 9.37
N LEU A 73 0.97 -13.61 9.71
CA LEU A 73 2.14 -13.60 8.83
C LEU A 73 3.08 -14.79 9.09
N ASN A 74 2.69 -15.74 9.94
CA ASN A 74 3.48 -16.88 10.42
C ASN A 74 4.94 -16.50 10.74
N ILE A 75 5.13 -15.40 11.47
CA ILE A 75 6.46 -14.97 11.91
C ILE A 75 7.02 -15.92 12.96
N GLU A 76 6.16 -16.56 13.74
CA GLU A 76 6.54 -17.54 14.77
C GLU A 76 7.35 -18.72 14.18
N ASP A 77 7.02 -19.17 12.97
CA ASP A 77 7.70 -20.29 12.30
C ASP A 77 9.13 -19.94 11.88
N ILE A 78 9.44 -18.66 11.69
CA ILE A 78 10.73 -18.17 11.18
C ILE A 78 11.50 -17.32 12.21
N ILE A 79 11.00 -17.24 13.44
CA ILE A 79 11.48 -16.26 14.42
C ILE A 79 12.92 -16.53 14.86
N ASP A 80 13.33 -17.80 14.87
CA ASP A 80 14.68 -18.21 15.28
C ASP A 80 15.63 -18.37 14.08
N ASN A 81 15.15 -18.15 12.85
CA ASN A 81 15.98 -18.21 11.64
C ASN A 81 16.82 -16.92 11.51
N ASP A 82 18.01 -17.07 10.93
CA ASP A 82 18.85 -15.94 10.55
C ASP A 82 18.23 -15.14 9.40
N VAL A 83 18.23 -13.81 9.53
CA VAL A 83 17.62 -12.91 8.54
C VAL A 83 18.25 -13.04 7.16
N GLN A 84 19.54 -13.35 7.10
CA GLN A 84 20.29 -13.57 5.85
C GLN A 84 19.88 -14.84 5.09
N ASN A 85 19.24 -15.80 5.78
CA ASN A 85 18.85 -17.08 5.21
C ASN A 85 17.37 -17.15 4.80
N LEU A 86 16.61 -16.07 5.02
CA LEU A 86 15.19 -16.02 4.68
C LEU A 86 14.97 -15.99 3.17
N SER A 87 13.93 -16.69 2.73
CA SER A 87 13.39 -16.54 1.37
C SER A 87 12.80 -15.14 1.16
N GLY A 88 12.56 -14.77 -0.11
CA GLY A 88 11.98 -13.47 -0.45
C GLY A 88 10.62 -13.21 0.20
N GLY A 89 9.74 -14.23 0.22
CA GLY A 89 8.42 -14.13 0.86
C GLY A 89 8.51 -14.02 2.39
N GLU A 90 9.42 -14.76 3.03
CA GLU A 90 9.65 -14.62 4.48
C GLU A 90 10.20 -13.24 4.83
N LEU A 91 11.19 -12.76 4.08
CA LEU A 91 11.77 -11.44 4.26
C LEU A 91 10.74 -10.32 4.07
N GLN A 92 9.82 -10.50 3.11
CA GLN A 92 8.69 -9.60 2.87
C GLN A 92 7.76 -9.55 4.10
N ARG A 93 7.37 -10.69 4.66
CA ARG A 93 6.53 -10.77 5.88
C ARG A 93 7.20 -10.11 7.08
N VAL A 94 8.51 -10.30 7.24
CA VAL A 94 9.30 -9.63 8.28
C VAL A 94 9.32 -8.11 8.07
N ALA A 95 9.51 -7.63 6.84
CA ALA A 95 9.52 -6.20 6.54
C ALA A 95 8.16 -5.53 6.80
N ILE A 96 7.06 -6.19 6.46
CA ILE A 96 5.70 -5.71 6.76
C ILE A 96 5.49 -5.67 8.29
N THR A 97 5.90 -6.73 9.01
CA THR A 97 5.81 -6.78 10.48
C THR A 97 6.58 -5.63 11.14
N LEU A 98 7.80 -5.36 10.68
CA LEU A 98 8.61 -4.24 11.17
C LEU A 98 7.98 -2.89 10.87
N CYS A 99 7.36 -2.73 9.70
CA CYS A 99 6.66 -1.51 9.33
C CYS A 99 5.48 -1.26 10.26
N LEU A 100 4.60 -2.25 10.45
CA LEU A 100 3.41 -2.13 11.29
C LEU A 100 3.74 -1.99 12.78
N GLY A 101 4.82 -2.63 13.25
CA GLY A 101 5.24 -2.58 14.65
C GLY A 101 5.89 -1.26 15.06
N LYS A 102 6.30 -0.42 14.11
CA LYS A 102 6.81 0.91 14.42
C LYS A 102 5.63 1.87 14.66
N PRO A 103 5.58 2.57 15.81
CA PRO A 103 4.53 3.55 16.08
C PRO A 103 4.65 4.71 15.09
N ALA A 104 3.60 4.90 14.28
CA ALA A 104 3.54 5.95 13.27
C ALA A 104 2.12 6.50 13.11
N ALA A 105 2.02 7.76 12.69
CA ALA A 105 0.78 8.37 12.25
C ALA A 105 0.44 7.95 10.80
N ILE A 106 1.47 7.86 9.94
CA ILE A 106 1.35 7.46 8.54
C ILE A 106 2.25 6.26 8.24
N TYR A 107 1.69 5.28 7.54
CA TYR A 107 2.40 4.12 7.02
C TYR A 107 2.57 4.25 5.51
N LEU A 108 3.80 4.11 5.02
CA LEU A 108 4.13 4.08 3.60
C LEU A 108 4.57 2.66 3.26
N ILE A 109 3.81 1.96 2.41
CA ILE A 109 4.06 0.55 2.10
C ILE A 109 4.21 0.38 0.60
N ASP A 110 5.42 0.11 0.16
CA ASP A 110 5.75 -0.01 -1.26
C ASP A 110 5.86 -1.48 -1.67
N GLU A 111 5.00 -1.92 -2.58
CA GLU A 111 4.83 -3.30 -3.06
C GLU A 111 4.80 -4.36 -1.93
N PRO A 112 3.75 -4.38 -1.10
CA PRO A 112 3.55 -5.45 -0.12
C PRO A 112 3.30 -6.84 -0.75
N SER A 113 2.83 -6.92 -2.00
CA SER A 113 2.59 -8.19 -2.71
C SER A 113 3.84 -8.92 -3.24
N ALA A 114 5.00 -8.27 -3.23
CA ALA A 114 6.25 -8.83 -3.77
C ALA A 114 6.61 -10.17 -3.12
N TYR A 115 6.97 -11.17 -3.94
CA TYR A 115 7.34 -12.54 -3.54
C TYR A 115 6.27 -13.35 -2.78
N LEU A 116 5.08 -12.80 -2.57
CA LEU A 116 3.96 -13.52 -1.96
C LEU A 116 3.14 -14.26 -3.00
N ASP A 117 2.67 -15.46 -2.65
CA ASP A 117 1.67 -16.19 -3.43
C ASP A 117 0.26 -15.60 -3.27
N SER A 118 -0.72 -16.13 -4.01
CA SER A 118 -2.09 -15.61 -3.99
C SER A 118 -2.77 -15.69 -2.62
N GLU A 119 -2.50 -16.72 -1.83
CA GLU A 119 -3.11 -16.90 -0.51
C GLU A 119 -2.48 -15.92 0.49
N GLN A 120 -1.15 -15.82 0.47
CA GLN A 120 -0.39 -14.90 1.28
C GLN A 120 -0.74 -13.43 0.99
N ARG A 121 -0.96 -13.05 -0.28
CA ARG A 121 -1.42 -11.69 -0.64
C ARG A 121 -2.77 -11.35 -0.03
N ILE A 122 -3.73 -12.28 -0.06
CA ILE A 122 -5.07 -12.07 0.52
C ILE A 122 -4.97 -11.98 2.05
N ALA A 123 -4.19 -12.85 2.69
CA ALA A 123 -3.96 -12.78 4.13
C ALA A 123 -3.28 -11.47 4.55
N CYS A 124 -2.27 -11.05 3.77
CA CYS A 124 -1.53 -9.82 3.98
C CYS A 124 -2.42 -8.58 3.80
N SER A 125 -3.23 -8.53 2.75
CA SER A 125 -4.13 -7.39 2.49
C SER A 125 -5.19 -7.24 3.58
N LYS A 126 -5.79 -8.36 4.03
CA LYS A 126 -6.71 -8.41 5.18
C LYS A 126 -6.06 -7.89 6.45
N LEU A 127 -4.84 -8.34 6.73
CA LEU A 127 -4.09 -7.92 7.90
C LEU A 127 -3.79 -6.43 7.88
N ILE A 128 -3.26 -5.90 6.77
CA ILE A 128 -2.90 -4.48 6.65
C ILE A 128 -4.15 -3.61 6.82
N LYS A 129 -5.24 -3.91 6.09
CA LYS A 129 -6.49 -3.15 6.20
C LYS A 129 -7.01 -3.15 7.64
N ARG A 130 -7.10 -4.33 8.26
CA ARG A 130 -7.56 -4.49 9.64
C ARG A 130 -6.70 -3.67 10.60
N PHE A 131 -5.38 -3.80 10.54
CA PHE A 131 -4.47 -3.11 11.44
C PHE A 131 -4.63 -1.58 11.33
N ILE A 132 -4.61 -1.03 10.11
CA ILE A 132 -4.71 0.42 9.87
C ILE A 132 -6.06 0.96 10.34
N MET A 133 -7.15 0.25 10.06
CA MET A 133 -8.51 0.62 10.50
C MET A 133 -8.66 0.59 12.02
N HIS A 134 -8.22 -0.48 12.69
CA HIS A 134 -8.32 -0.59 14.15
C HIS A 134 -7.45 0.44 14.87
N ALA A 135 -6.25 0.71 14.36
CA ALA A 135 -5.34 1.70 14.93
C ALA A 135 -5.73 3.15 14.60
N LYS A 136 -6.76 3.37 13.75
CA LYS A 136 -7.20 4.67 13.23
C LYS A 136 -6.03 5.46 12.63
N LYS A 137 -5.25 4.79 11.77
CA LYS A 137 -4.08 5.36 11.09
C LYS A 137 -4.35 5.53 9.61
N THR A 138 -3.44 6.22 8.93
CA THR A 138 -3.47 6.35 7.47
C THR A 138 -2.33 5.55 6.86
N ALA A 139 -2.59 4.92 5.72
CA ALA A 139 -1.58 4.23 4.94
C ALA A 139 -1.62 4.68 3.48
N PHE A 140 -0.45 4.90 2.89
CA PHE A 140 -0.26 4.96 1.45
C PHE A 140 0.37 3.64 1.03
N ILE A 141 -0.27 2.97 0.07
CA ILE A 141 0.16 1.66 -0.41
C ILE A 141 0.34 1.74 -1.92
N VAL A 142 1.52 1.34 -2.38
CA VAL A 142 1.83 1.22 -3.81
C VAL A 142 1.70 -0.26 -4.18
N GLU A 143 0.88 -0.56 -5.17
CA GLU A 143 0.60 -1.92 -5.60
C GLU A 143 0.47 -2.04 -7.11
N HIS A 144 0.87 -3.22 -7.62
CA HIS A 144 0.62 -3.65 -9.00
C HIS A 144 -0.38 -4.81 -9.06
N ASP A 145 -0.75 -5.40 -7.92
CA ASP A 145 -1.77 -6.44 -7.85
C ASP A 145 -3.16 -5.82 -7.70
N PHE A 146 -4.01 -5.99 -8.72
CA PHE A 146 -5.37 -5.44 -8.76
C PHE A 146 -6.25 -5.88 -7.58
N ILE A 147 -6.16 -7.14 -7.17
CA ILE A 147 -7.01 -7.69 -6.12
C ILE A 147 -6.59 -7.09 -4.77
N MET A 148 -5.28 -7.01 -4.53
CA MET A 148 -4.73 -6.42 -3.33
C MET A 148 -5.03 -4.92 -3.26
N ALA A 149 -4.82 -4.17 -4.34
CA ALA A 149 -5.08 -2.73 -4.42
C ALA A 149 -6.56 -2.41 -4.15
N THR A 150 -7.48 -3.09 -4.85
CA THR A 150 -8.92 -2.85 -4.69
C THR A 150 -9.45 -3.25 -3.32
N TYR A 151 -8.88 -4.29 -2.70
CA TYR A 151 -9.25 -4.68 -1.34
C TYR A 151 -8.77 -3.65 -0.29
N LEU A 152 -7.57 -3.10 -0.47
CA LEU A 152 -6.93 -2.19 0.49
C LEU A 152 -7.41 -0.74 0.38
N ALA A 153 -7.72 -0.27 -0.82
CA ALA A 153 -7.91 1.14 -1.10
C ALA A 153 -9.32 1.63 -0.75
N ASP A 154 -9.39 2.73 0.01
CA ASP A 154 -10.60 3.56 0.12
C ASP A 154 -10.61 4.67 -0.95
N ARG A 155 -9.41 5.13 -1.33
CA ARG A 155 -9.15 6.12 -2.40
C ARG A 155 -7.93 5.70 -3.20
N VAL A 156 -7.88 6.13 -4.46
CA VAL A 156 -6.78 5.82 -5.37
C VAL A 156 -6.15 7.10 -5.91
N VAL A 157 -4.82 7.12 -5.97
CA VAL A 157 -4.03 8.12 -6.68
C VAL A 157 -3.52 7.45 -7.95
N VAL A 158 -3.96 7.95 -9.10
CA VAL A 158 -3.50 7.47 -10.41
C VAL A 158 -2.27 8.27 -10.80
N TYR A 159 -1.28 7.59 -11.38
CA TYR A 159 -0.10 8.22 -11.97
C TYR A 159 -0.19 8.10 -13.49
N ASP A 160 0.07 9.20 -14.19
CA ASP A 160 0.11 9.27 -15.65
C ASP A 160 1.46 9.85 -16.13
N GLY A 161 1.78 9.68 -17.40
CA GLY A 161 2.98 10.21 -18.04
C GLY A 161 3.84 9.15 -18.69
N GLN A 162 4.97 9.58 -19.23
CA GLN A 162 5.92 8.71 -19.92
C GLN A 162 7.05 8.27 -18.98
N PRO A 163 7.25 6.96 -18.74
CA PRO A 163 8.29 6.46 -17.83
C PRO A 163 9.67 7.02 -18.16
N GLY A 164 10.33 7.61 -17.16
CA GLY A 164 11.66 8.22 -17.31
C GLY A 164 11.70 9.59 -17.97
N ILE A 165 10.55 10.17 -18.32
CA ILE A 165 10.44 11.49 -18.96
C ILE A 165 9.59 12.43 -18.10
N GLU A 166 8.32 12.10 -17.89
CA GLU A 166 7.40 12.94 -17.13
C GLU A 166 6.41 12.09 -16.34
N THR A 167 5.92 12.62 -15.22
CA THR A 167 4.96 11.92 -14.37
C THR A 167 4.06 12.92 -13.68
N THR A 168 2.75 12.71 -13.80
CA THR A 168 1.70 13.47 -13.12
C THR A 168 0.98 12.56 -12.14
N ALA A 169 0.92 12.96 -10.87
CA ALA A 169 0.08 12.28 -9.88
C ALA A 169 -1.27 13.02 -9.78
N HIS A 170 -2.36 12.30 -9.96
CA HIS A 170 -3.70 12.86 -9.80
C HIS A 170 -4.06 13.06 -8.33
N ALA A 171 -5.02 13.95 -8.03
CA ALA A 171 -5.58 14.04 -6.68
C ALA A 171 -6.24 12.70 -6.26
N PRO A 172 -6.32 12.37 -4.96
CA PRO A 172 -6.98 11.15 -4.50
C PRO A 172 -8.45 11.09 -4.92
N GLN A 173 -8.81 10.08 -5.71
CA GLN A 173 -10.16 9.84 -6.24
C GLN A 173 -10.84 8.66 -5.55
N SER A 174 -12.14 8.49 -5.79
CA SER A 174 -12.86 7.27 -5.42
C SER A 174 -12.24 6.05 -6.12
N LEU A 175 -12.40 4.86 -5.53
CA LEU A 175 -11.89 3.62 -6.11
C LEU A 175 -12.45 3.40 -7.54
N LEU A 176 -13.75 3.57 -7.76
CA LEU A 176 -14.35 3.38 -9.09
C LEU A 176 -13.78 4.34 -10.13
N THR A 177 -13.73 5.65 -9.82
CA THR A 177 -13.24 6.68 -10.75
C THR A 177 -11.76 6.50 -11.06
N GLY A 178 -10.93 6.27 -10.02
CA GLY A 178 -9.49 6.08 -10.19
C GLY A 178 -9.18 4.81 -10.99
N MET A 179 -9.85 3.70 -10.71
CA MET A 179 -9.61 2.44 -11.43
C MET A 179 -10.07 2.50 -12.88
N ASN A 180 -11.18 3.19 -13.19
CA ASN A 180 -11.60 3.40 -14.58
C ASN A 180 -10.56 4.25 -15.34
N THR A 181 -10.07 5.34 -14.75
CA THR A 181 -9.04 6.20 -15.34
C THR A 181 -7.75 5.40 -15.63
N PHE A 182 -7.28 4.63 -14.65
CA PHE A 182 -6.08 3.80 -14.78
C PHE A 182 -6.23 2.71 -15.86
N LEU A 183 -7.36 2.00 -15.88
CA LEU A 183 -7.61 0.94 -16.85
C LEU A 183 -7.82 1.46 -18.28
N GLU A 184 -8.43 2.62 -18.41
CA GLU A 184 -8.59 3.32 -19.69
C GLU A 184 -7.23 3.65 -20.30
N GLN A 185 -6.30 4.20 -19.52
CA GLN A 185 -4.92 4.48 -19.95
C GLN A 185 -4.21 3.21 -20.44
N LEU A 186 -4.40 2.08 -19.76
CA LEU A 186 -3.85 0.79 -20.16
C LEU A 186 -4.60 0.14 -21.34
N ARG A 187 -5.78 0.65 -21.71
CA ARG A 187 -6.70 0.08 -22.72
C ARG A 187 -7.11 -1.37 -22.43
N ILE A 188 -7.14 -1.73 -21.14
CA ILE A 188 -7.48 -3.07 -20.64
C ILE A 188 -8.82 -3.00 -19.91
N THR A 189 -9.70 -3.96 -20.14
CA THR A 189 -10.96 -4.07 -19.41
C THR A 189 -11.03 -5.35 -18.58
N PHE A 190 -11.72 -5.26 -17.43
CA PHE A 190 -11.96 -6.39 -16.55
C PHE A 190 -13.44 -6.74 -16.48
N ARG A 191 -13.72 -8.03 -16.36
CA ARG A 191 -15.04 -8.55 -15.97
C ARG A 191 -14.90 -9.32 -14.66
N ARG A 192 -15.94 -9.35 -13.84
CA ARG A 192 -16.02 -10.31 -12.74
C ARG A 192 -16.53 -11.64 -13.24
N ASP A 193 -15.97 -12.72 -12.68
CA ASP A 193 -16.54 -14.04 -12.81
C ASP A 193 -17.85 -14.12 -11.99
N PRO A 194 -18.97 -14.61 -12.55
CA PRO A 194 -20.25 -14.61 -11.85
C PRO A 194 -20.32 -15.61 -10.68
N THR A 195 -19.40 -16.57 -10.59
CA THR A 195 -19.42 -17.64 -9.58
C THR A 195 -18.52 -17.33 -8.39
N ASN A 196 -17.35 -16.74 -8.63
CA ASN A 196 -16.33 -16.51 -7.61
C ASN A 196 -15.87 -15.05 -7.52
N PHE A 197 -16.52 -14.14 -8.26
CA PHE A 197 -16.28 -12.69 -8.26
C PHE A 197 -14.85 -12.26 -8.59
N ARG A 198 -14.01 -13.20 -9.05
CA ARG A 198 -12.62 -12.92 -9.37
C ARG A 198 -12.54 -12.00 -10.60
N PRO A 199 -11.71 -10.94 -10.58
CA PRO A 199 -11.48 -10.14 -11.76
C PRO A 199 -10.77 -10.97 -12.83
N ARG A 200 -11.31 -10.95 -14.05
CA ARG A 200 -10.77 -11.59 -15.23
C ARG A 200 -10.56 -10.55 -16.32
N ILE A 201 -9.35 -10.51 -16.86
CA ILE A 201 -9.03 -9.68 -18.02
C ILE A 201 -9.83 -10.13 -19.25
N ASN A 202 -10.36 -9.18 -20.01
CA ASN A 202 -10.96 -9.47 -21.30
C ASN A 202 -9.89 -9.64 -22.38
N LYS A 203 -10.18 -10.45 -23.39
CA LYS A 203 -9.34 -10.50 -24.58
C LYS A 203 -9.50 -9.18 -25.33
N PRO A 204 -8.39 -8.59 -25.83
CA PRO A 204 -8.46 -7.39 -26.66
C PRO A 204 -9.45 -7.57 -27.81
N ASP A 205 -10.27 -6.55 -28.07
CA ASP A 205 -11.24 -6.47 -29.17
C ASP A 205 -12.37 -7.50 -29.15
N SER A 206 -12.48 -8.28 -28.06
CA SER A 206 -13.65 -9.13 -27.83
C SER A 206 -14.93 -8.28 -27.74
N ILE A 207 -16.09 -8.91 -27.95
CA ILE A 207 -17.40 -8.23 -27.89
C ILE A 207 -17.54 -7.48 -26.56
N LYS A 208 -17.26 -8.17 -25.44
CA LYS A 208 -17.33 -7.59 -24.09
C LYS A 208 -16.31 -6.47 -23.86
N ASP A 209 -15.09 -6.58 -24.40
CA ASP A 209 -14.08 -5.52 -24.28
C ASP A 209 -14.53 -4.24 -24.99
N ARG A 210 -15.11 -4.37 -26.20
CA ARG A 210 -15.66 -3.23 -26.95
C ARG A 210 -16.86 -2.60 -26.27
N GLU A 211 -17.78 -3.40 -25.75
CA GLU A 211 -18.95 -2.91 -25.00
C GLU A 211 -18.52 -2.14 -23.75
N GLN A 212 -17.56 -2.67 -22.98
CA GLN A 212 -17.06 -2.02 -21.77
C GLN A 212 -16.36 -0.69 -22.08
N LYS A 213 -15.48 -0.66 -23.11
CA LYS A 213 -14.84 0.58 -23.58
C LYS A 213 -15.85 1.63 -24.02
N LEU A 214 -16.88 1.25 -24.78
CA LEU A 214 -17.94 2.17 -25.23
C LEU A 214 -18.75 2.75 -24.06
N SER A 215 -18.95 1.96 -23.01
CA SER A 215 -19.70 2.41 -21.82
C SER A 215 -18.85 3.19 -20.80
N GLY A 216 -17.52 3.23 -20.96
CA GLY A 216 -16.60 3.81 -19.98
C GLY A 216 -16.44 2.98 -18.69
N ASN A 217 -17.01 1.77 -18.64
CA ASN A 217 -16.97 0.90 -17.47
C ASN A 217 -15.87 -0.15 -17.60
N TYR A 218 -14.66 0.22 -17.19
CA TYR A 218 -13.49 -0.67 -17.21
C TYR A 218 -13.39 -1.52 -15.94
N PHE A 219 -13.93 -1.01 -14.82
CA PHE A 219 -13.94 -1.62 -13.51
C PHE A 219 -15.37 -1.73 -12.94
N PHE A 220 -15.67 -2.82 -12.23
CA PHE A 220 -16.96 -3.07 -11.59
C PHE A 220 -16.76 -3.35 -10.10
N MET A 221 -17.45 -2.57 -9.25
CA MET A 221 -17.59 -2.81 -7.81
C MET A 221 -18.96 -3.44 -7.52
N ASP A 222 -19.05 -4.26 -6.48
CA ASP A 222 -20.34 -4.84 -6.07
C ASP A 222 -21.14 -3.81 -5.26
N ALA A 223 -22.47 -3.88 -5.32
CA ALA A 223 -23.38 -2.99 -4.59
C ALA A 223 -23.38 -3.23 -3.05
N SER A 224 -22.54 -4.13 -2.55
CA SER A 224 -22.37 -4.44 -1.13
C SER A 224 -21.13 -3.80 -0.49
N ASP A 225 -20.34 -3.05 -1.27
CA ASP A 225 -19.08 -2.43 -0.83
C ASP A 225 -19.23 -0.92 -0.46
N ASP A 226 -20.47 -0.42 -0.32
CA ASP A 226 -20.82 0.92 0.22
C ASP A 226 -21.17 0.88 1.73
#